data_AF-A0A9P8DUS4-F1
#
_entry.id   AF-A0A9P8DUS4-F1
#
_cell.length_a   1.000
_cell.length_b   1.000
_cell.length_c   1.000
_cell.angle_alpha   90.00
_cell.angle_beta   90.00
_cell.angle_gamma   90.00
#
_symmetry.space_group_name_H-M   'P 1'
#
loop_
_entity.id
_entity.type
_entity.pdbx_description
1 polymer ?
#
loop_
_entity_poly.entity_id
_entity_poly.type
_entity_poly.pdbx_seq_one_letter_code
_entity_poly.pdbx_strand_id
1 'polypeptide(L)'
;QVVMRIIKHSSQVFPSIATGSLVGLDIEGQLQVTNSFNMPQVDGGVAVGDANDAQLAAQIAAPRAKANIAYQAEMIRMLREVNVDAQSVGWYMSASMGNFVSLAAIENQFYYQKEPNERTVTLVHDVSRSSQGSLNLRAYRLSPQFIAAYKEGKFTTESLQKSGLRYQDIFTELPVVVYNSHLLTSFLHQLPTPPPSKALNFPPSL
;
A
#
# COMPACT_ATOMS: atom_id res chain seq x y z
N GLN A 1 8.95 6.63 -8.58
CA GLN A 1 9.89 5.88 -7.72
C GLN A 1 9.20 4.96 -6.70
N VAL A 2 8.13 5.42 -6.03
CA VAL A 2 7.37 4.64 -5.01
C VAL A 2 6.94 3.27 -5.50
N VAL A 3 6.24 3.22 -6.65
CA VAL A 3 5.71 1.97 -7.23
C VAL A 3 6.82 0.93 -7.40
N MET A 4 7.98 1.32 -7.94
CA MET A 4 9.12 0.40 -8.12
C MET A 4 9.67 -0.12 -6.79
N ARG A 5 9.70 0.70 -5.73
CA ARG A 5 10.14 0.27 -4.40
C ARG A 5 9.18 -0.75 -3.80
N ILE A 6 7.87 -0.49 -3.91
CA ILE A 6 6.82 -1.41 -3.44
C ILE A 6 6.90 -2.75 -4.19
N ILE A 7 7.01 -2.72 -5.52
CA ILE A 7 7.15 -3.92 -6.34
C ILE A 7 8.40 -4.69 -5.93
N LYS A 8 9.57 -4.03 -5.88
CA LYS A 8 10.83 -4.66 -5.48
C LYS A 8 10.72 -5.33 -4.11
N HIS A 9 10.20 -4.62 -3.11
CA HIS A 9 10.03 -5.16 -1.77
C HIS A 9 9.07 -6.37 -1.75
N SER A 10 7.92 -6.23 -2.41
CA SER A 10 6.90 -7.28 -2.47
C SER A 10 7.43 -8.55 -3.15
N SER A 11 8.18 -8.39 -4.24
CA SER A 11 8.78 -9.52 -4.97
C SER A 11 9.93 -10.18 -4.23
N GLN A 12 10.70 -9.45 -3.43
CA GLN A 12 11.82 -10.00 -2.65
C GLN A 12 11.36 -10.81 -1.43
N VAL A 13 10.21 -10.43 -0.84
CA VAL A 13 9.69 -11.04 0.38
C VAL A 13 8.66 -12.13 0.09
N PHE A 14 8.11 -12.19 -1.12
CA PHE A 14 7.17 -13.23 -1.55
C PHE A 14 7.76 -14.65 -1.30
N PRO A 15 7.02 -15.58 -0.67
CA PRO A 15 5.56 -15.57 -0.45
C PRO A 15 5.04 -14.85 0.81
N SER A 16 5.90 -14.28 1.64
CA SER A 16 5.50 -13.54 2.85
C SER A 16 4.91 -12.15 2.52
N ILE A 17 4.22 -11.53 3.50
CA ILE A 17 3.62 -10.20 3.31
C ILE A 17 4.63 -9.08 3.59
N ALA A 18 4.97 -8.36 2.53
CA ALA A 18 5.72 -7.11 2.61
C ALA A 18 4.80 -5.99 3.10
N THR A 19 5.17 -5.30 4.19
CA THR A 19 4.49 -4.08 4.66
C THR A 19 5.45 -2.90 4.69
N GLY A 20 4.93 -1.68 4.57
CA GLY A 20 5.74 -0.48 4.64
C GLY A 20 4.93 0.80 4.80
N SER A 21 5.61 1.91 5.08
CA SER A 21 5.00 3.22 5.23
C SER A 21 5.01 4.00 3.92
N LEU A 22 3.97 4.79 3.72
CA LEU A 22 3.83 5.75 2.63
C LEU A 22 3.98 7.16 3.19
N VAL A 23 4.81 7.96 2.53
CA VAL A 23 4.95 9.38 2.83
C VAL A 23 4.68 10.23 1.60
N GLY A 24 4.15 11.42 1.83
CA GLY A 24 3.61 12.23 0.76
C GLY A 24 3.05 13.56 1.26
N LEU A 25 2.23 14.18 0.44
CA LEU A 25 1.52 15.43 0.75
C LEU A 25 0.09 15.36 0.22
N ASP A 26 -0.82 16.02 0.91
CA ASP A 26 -2.17 16.28 0.39
C ASP A 26 -2.18 17.66 -0.25
N ILE A 27 -2.45 17.70 -1.56
CA ILE A 27 -2.51 18.92 -2.34
C ILE A 27 -3.92 19.03 -2.91
N GLU A 28 -4.69 19.98 -2.38
CA GLU A 28 -6.03 20.35 -2.90
C GLU A 28 -7.04 19.20 -3.04
N GLY A 29 -6.96 18.15 -2.20
CA GLY A 29 -7.84 16.99 -2.34
C GLY A 29 -7.20 15.77 -3.00
N GLN A 30 -6.01 15.93 -3.56
CA GLN A 30 -5.24 14.86 -4.15
C GLN A 30 -4.10 14.45 -3.21
N LEU A 31 -4.20 13.23 -2.69
CA LEU A 31 -3.12 12.63 -1.91
C LEU A 31 -1.99 12.17 -2.83
N GLN A 32 -0.86 12.86 -2.78
CA GLN A 32 0.32 12.54 -3.56
C GLN A 32 1.32 11.76 -2.74
N VAL A 33 1.51 10.48 -3.09
CA VAL A 33 2.51 9.63 -2.45
C VAL A 33 3.85 9.83 -3.16
N THR A 34 4.80 10.50 -2.50
CA THR A 34 6.09 10.87 -3.09
C THR A 34 7.20 9.88 -2.75
N ASN A 35 7.14 9.25 -1.58
CA ASN A 35 8.13 8.29 -1.13
C ASN A 35 7.53 7.14 -0.29
N SER A 36 8.30 6.07 -0.14
CA SER A 36 7.95 4.93 0.70
C SER A 36 9.20 4.27 1.26
N PHE A 37 9.04 3.62 2.41
CA PHE A 37 10.07 2.79 3.04
C PHE A 37 9.46 1.54 3.66
N ASN A 38 10.27 0.49 3.69
CA ASN A 38 9.87 -0.84 4.13
C ASN A 38 9.81 -0.87 5.66
N MET A 39 8.82 -1.55 6.23
CA MET A 39 8.87 -1.88 7.65
C MET A 39 9.67 -3.17 7.84
N PRO A 40 10.49 -3.25 8.91
CA PRO A 40 11.08 -4.50 9.34
C PRO A 40 10.00 -5.57 9.53
N GLN A 41 10.24 -6.74 8.95
CA GLN A 41 9.37 -7.89 9.13
C GLN A 41 9.46 -8.35 10.58
N VAL A 42 8.32 -8.65 11.19
CA VAL A 42 8.29 -9.33 12.47
C VAL A 42 8.48 -10.81 12.16
N ASP A 43 9.62 -11.37 12.54
CA ASP A 43 9.95 -12.77 12.30
C ASP A 43 9.01 -13.65 13.13
N GLY A 44 7.89 -14.05 12.53
CA GLY A 44 7.00 -15.06 13.09
C GLY A 44 7.66 -16.41 12.85
N GLY A 45 8.07 -17.10 13.92
CA GLY A 45 8.67 -18.43 13.83
C GLY A 45 7.81 -19.40 13.01
N VAL A 46 8.47 -20.34 12.32
CA VAL A 46 7.85 -21.35 11.45
C VAL A 46 6.95 -22.27 12.29
N ALA A 47 5.64 -22.09 12.23
CA ALA A 47 4.68 -23.01 12.85
C ALA A 47 3.95 -23.80 11.76
N VAL A 48 4.05 -25.13 11.83
CA VAL A 48 3.42 -26.07 10.89
C VAL A 48 1.98 -26.33 11.35
N GLY A 49 0.98 -25.96 10.53
CA GLY A 49 -0.46 -26.17 10.78
C GLY A 49 -1.30 -24.91 10.56
N ASP A 50 -2.55 -24.87 11.06
CA ASP A 50 -3.53 -23.74 11.08
C ASP A 50 -2.98 -22.38 11.60
N ALA A 51 -1.69 -22.33 11.92
CA ALA A 51 -0.88 -21.17 12.26
C ALA A 51 -0.62 -20.20 11.10
N ASN A 52 -0.87 -20.60 9.84
CA ASN A 52 -0.63 -19.74 8.68
C ASN A 52 -1.42 -18.42 8.75
N ASP A 53 -2.69 -18.44 9.14
CA ASP A 53 -3.52 -17.22 9.22
C ASP A 53 -3.11 -16.30 10.37
N ALA A 54 -2.73 -16.88 11.52
CA ALA A 54 -2.23 -16.11 12.67
C ALA A 54 -0.87 -15.44 12.37
N GLN A 55 0.01 -16.15 11.68
CA GLN A 55 1.31 -15.65 11.25
C GLN A 55 1.16 -14.57 10.17
N LEU A 56 0.22 -14.75 9.24
CA LEU A 56 -0.16 -13.74 8.25
C LEU A 56 -0.73 -12.49 8.91
N ALA A 57 -1.62 -12.64 9.89
CA ALA A 57 -2.18 -11.54 10.65
C ALA A 57 -1.10 -10.77 11.42
N ALA A 58 -0.10 -11.45 12.00
CA ALA A 58 1.04 -10.81 12.67
C ALA A 58 1.92 -10.02 11.69
N GLN A 59 2.20 -10.56 10.50
CA GLN A 59 2.94 -9.86 9.44
C GLN A 59 2.18 -8.62 8.94
N ILE A 60 0.86 -8.74 8.77
CA ILE A 60 0.01 -7.61 8.39
C ILE A 60 0.01 -6.58 9.51
N ALA A 61 -0.13 -6.96 10.78
CA ALA A 61 -0.17 -6.06 11.94
C ALA A 61 1.17 -5.33 12.22
N ALA A 62 2.24 -5.68 11.50
CA ALA A 62 3.56 -5.09 11.66
C ALA A 62 3.58 -3.55 11.72
N PRO A 63 2.81 -2.76 10.94
CA PRO A 63 2.82 -1.29 11.02
C PRO A 63 2.44 -0.74 12.41
N ARG A 64 1.64 -1.46 13.19
CA ARG A 64 1.23 -1.08 14.56
C ARG A 64 2.12 -1.67 15.65
N ALA A 65 3.11 -2.51 15.30
CA ALA A 65 4.02 -3.08 16.28
C ALA A 65 4.90 -1.99 16.91
N LYS A 66 5.13 -2.06 18.23
CA LYS A 66 5.87 -1.03 18.98
C LYS A 66 7.26 -0.72 18.41
N ALA A 67 7.99 -1.77 17.99
CA ALA A 67 9.30 -1.61 17.35
C ALA A 67 9.21 -0.83 16.03
N ASN A 68 8.16 -1.08 15.25
CA ASN A 68 7.95 -0.43 13.95
C ASN A 68 7.46 1.01 14.10
N ILE A 69 6.75 1.35 15.17
CA ILE A 69 6.41 2.75 15.48
C ILE A 69 7.69 3.57 15.74
N ALA A 70 8.62 3.05 16.53
CA ALA A 70 9.90 3.72 16.79
C ALA A 70 10.75 3.83 15.52
N TYR A 71 10.83 2.74 14.74
CA TYR A 71 11.51 2.73 13.45
C TYR A 71 10.91 3.75 12.46
N GLN A 72 9.57 3.82 12.37
CA GLN A 72 8.87 4.78 11.52
C GLN A 72 9.21 6.22 11.88
N ALA A 73 9.25 6.54 13.18
CA ALA A 73 9.59 7.88 13.66
C ALA A 73 11.02 8.28 13.28
N GLU A 74 12.00 7.39 13.47
CA GLU A 74 13.39 7.64 13.07
C GLU A 74 13.55 7.76 11.56
N MET A 75 12.89 6.90 10.78
CA MET A 75 12.94 6.98 9.32
C MET A 75 12.34 8.29 8.79
N ILE A 76 11.22 8.75 9.37
CA ILE A 76 10.64 10.06 9.04
C ILE A 76 11.63 11.19 9.38
N ARG A 77 12.32 11.11 10.53
CA ARG A 77 13.35 12.08 10.93
C ARG A 77 14.49 12.12 9.90
N MET A 78 15.03 10.96 9.50
CA MET A 78 16.10 10.86 8.51
C MET A 78 15.67 11.37 7.12
N LEU A 79 14.44 11.10 6.71
CA LEU A 79 13.91 11.63 5.44
C LEU A 79 13.82 13.16 5.45
N ARG A 80 13.45 13.76 6.60
CA ARG A 80 13.46 15.23 6.74
C ARG A 80 14.86 15.82 6.67
N GLU A 81 15.88 15.14 7.19
CA GLU A 81 17.28 15.59 7.10
C GLU A 81 17.79 15.69 5.67
N VAL A 82 17.29 14.83 4.76
CA VAL A 82 17.63 14.86 3.33
C VAL A 82 16.65 15.70 2.49
N ASN A 83 15.86 16.57 3.13
CA ASN A 83 14.87 17.45 2.49
C ASN A 83 13.80 16.69 1.68
N VAL A 84 13.44 15.48 2.11
CA VAL A 84 12.32 14.74 1.53
C VAL A 84 11.07 15.00 2.36
N ASP A 85 9.96 15.29 1.67
CA ASP A 85 8.66 15.38 2.31
C ASP A 85 8.28 14.06 2.98
N ALA A 86 8.12 14.10 4.30
CA ALA A 86 7.93 12.93 5.14
C ALA A 86 6.66 13.03 6.00
N GLN A 87 5.56 13.54 5.45
CA GLN A 87 4.25 13.40 6.12
C GLN A 87 3.73 11.99 5.88
N SER A 88 3.27 11.33 6.94
CA SER A 88 2.68 9.99 6.81
C SER A 88 1.32 10.11 6.14
N VAL A 89 1.15 9.44 5.00
CA VAL A 89 -0.09 9.45 4.21
C VAL A 89 -0.73 8.07 4.14
N GLY A 90 -0.09 7.07 4.73
CA GLY A 90 -0.63 5.72 4.83
C GLY A 90 0.45 4.65 4.85
N TRP A 91 0.06 3.47 4.37
CA TRP A 91 0.89 2.28 4.39
C TRP A 91 0.59 1.42 3.17
N TYR A 92 1.48 0.49 2.86
CA TYR A 92 1.26 -0.50 1.82
C TYR A 92 1.42 -1.92 2.35
N MET A 93 0.76 -2.86 1.67
CA MET A 93 0.95 -4.28 1.87
C MET A 93 1.01 -5.02 0.53
N SER A 94 1.78 -6.09 0.47
CA SER A 94 1.65 -7.07 -0.60
C SER A 94 0.47 -8.00 -0.33
N ALA A 95 -0.10 -8.52 -1.41
CA ALA A 95 -1.12 -9.56 -1.37
C ALA A 95 -0.79 -10.65 -2.37
N SER A 96 -1.35 -11.84 -2.12
CA SER A 96 -1.33 -12.95 -3.06
C SER A 96 -2.77 -13.34 -3.38
N MET A 97 -3.09 -13.45 -4.66
CA MET A 97 -4.38 -13.88 -5.20
C MET A 97 -5.58 -13.06 -4.68
N GLY A 98 -5.38 -11.77 -4.40
CA GLY A 98 -6.39 -10.88 -3.83
C GLY A 98 -6.66 -11.08 -2.33
N ASN A 99 -5.90 -11.93 -1.64
CA ASN A 99 -6.04 -12.14 -0.20
C ASN A 99 -5.35 -11.03 0.60
N PHE A 100 -6.07 -9.91 0.80
CA PHE A 100 -5.60 -8.80 1.65
C PHE A 100 -6.61 -8.41 2.75
N VAL A 101 -7.89 -8.77 2.57
CA VAL A 101 -8.97 -8.42 3.49
C VAL A 101 -8.86 -9.30 4.73
N SER A 102 -8.29 -8.75 5.80
CA SER A 102 -8.18 -9.41 7.10
C SER A 102 -8.52 -8.45 8.23
N LEU A 103 -8.83 -8.99 9.42
CA LEU A 103 -9.04 -8.17 10.61
C LEU A 103 -7.81 -7.31 10.92
N ALA A 104 -6.61 -7.86 10.77
CA ALA A 104 -5.36 -7.13 10.98
C ALA A 104 -5.21 -5.93 10.02
N ALA A 105 -5.61 -6.08 8.74
CA ALA A 105 -5.59 -4.99 7.77
C ALA A 105 -6.61 -3.89 8.12
N ILE A 106 -7.80 -4.28 8.57
CA ILE A 106 -8.84 -3.34 9.04
C ILE A 106 -8.34 -2.58 10.27
N GLU A 107 -7.78 -3.27 11.26
CA GLU A 107 -7.25 -2.65 12.47
C GLU A 107 -6.09 -1.69 12.18
N ASN A 108 -5.20 -2.03 11.23
CA ASN A 108 -4.14 -1.13 10.78
C ASN A 108 -4.71 0.12 10.13
N GLN A 109 -5.62 -0.06 9.17
CA GLN A 109 -6.19 1.08 8.47
C GLN A 109 -7.00 1.95 9.43
N PHE A 110 -7.74 1.36 10.36
CA PHE A 110 -8.45 2.09 11.41
C PHE A 110 -7.48 2.86 12.32
N TYR A 111 -6.37 2.26 12.73
CA TYR A 111 -5.36 2.92 13.57
C TYR A 111 -4.83 4.21 12.93
N TYR A 112 -4.55 4.18 11.63
CA TYR A 112 -4.08 5.37 10.91
C TYR A 112 -5.22 6.32 10.52
N GLN A 113 -6.43 5.83 10.23
CA GLN A 113 -7.56 6.63 9.76
C GLN A 113 -8.54 7.05 10.87
N LYS A 114 -8.18 6.88 12.16
CA LYS A 114 -9.10 7.12 13.29
C LYS A 114 -9.47 8.59 13.50
N GLU A 115 -8.56 9.51 13.18
CA GLU A 115 -8.78 10.93 13.46
C GLU A 115 -9.71 11.57 12.42
N PRO A 116 -10.57 12.52 12.83
CA PRO A 116 -11.43 13.23 11.90
C PRO A 116 -10.56 14.00 10.89
N ASN A 117 -10.94 13.94 9.60
CA ASN A 117 -10.22 14.53 8.45
C ASN A 117 -8.95 13.81 7.99
N GLU A 118 -8.61 12.68 8.60
CA GLU A 118 -7.45 11.89 8.19
C GLU A 118 -7.70 11.20 6.84
N ARG A 119 -6.78 11.40 5.89
CA ARG A 119 -6.90 10.90 4.51
C ARG A 119 -5.96 9.73 4.23
N THR A 120 -5.58 9.00 5.26
CA THR A 120 -4.71 7.83 5.15
C THR A 120 -5.28 6.78 4.18
N VAL A 121 -4.42 6.27 3.29
CA VAL A 121 -4.74 5.19 2.34
C VAL A 121 -3.91 3.94 2.58
N THR A 122 -4.47 2.77 2.29
CA THR A 122 -3.73 1.51 2.14
C THR A 122 -3.48 1.25 0.66
N LEU A 123 -2.23 1.10 0.24
CA LEU A 123 -1.88 0.57 -1.09
C LEU A 123 -1.68 -0.94 -1.03
N VAL A 124 -2.43 -1.68 -1.85
CA VAL A 124 -2.33 -3.14 -1.95
C VAL A 124 -1.71 -3.48 -3.30
N HIS A 125 -0.57 -4.16 -3.26
CA HIS A 125 0.10 -4.67 -4.46
C HIS A 125 -0.04 -6.19 -4.53
N ASP A 126 -0.79 -6.70 -5.52
CA ASP A 126 -0.94 -8.13 -5.72
C ASP A 126 0.21 -8.66 -6.59
N VAL A 127 1.13 -9.39 -5.97
CA VAL A 127 2.33 -9.92 -6.63
C VAL A 127 1.96 -11.02 -7.63
N SER A 128 0.99 -11.86 -7.29
CA SER A 128 0.56 -13.00 -8.10
C SER A 128 -0.18 -12.60 -9.36
N ARG A 129 -0.96 -11.51 -9.32
CA ARG A 129 -1.65 -10.96 -10.48
C ARG A 129 -0.69 -10.12 -11.32
N SER A 130 0.20 -9.37 -10.67
CA SER A 130 1.19 -8.54 -11.37
C SER A 130 2.20 -9.37 -12.17
N SER A 131 2.51 -10.60 -11.74
CA SER A 131 3.37 -11.51 -12.49
C SER A 131 2.78 -11.98 -13.82
N GLN A 132 1.46 -11.84 -14.02
CA GLN A 132 0.77 -12.17 -15.28
C GLN A 132 0.83 -11.04 -16.32
N GLY A 133 1.53 -9.93 -16.02
CA GLY A 133 1.91 -8.90 -16.99
C GLY A 133 1.25 -7.53 -16.79
N SER A 134 0.16 -7.44 -16.02
CA SER A 134 -0.47 -6.14 -15.70
C SER A 134 -0.23 -5.76 -14.24
N LEU A 135 0.29 -4.56 -13.99
CA LEU A 135 0.49 -4.04 -12.63
C LEU A 135 -0.85 -4.02 -11.87
N ASN A 136 -0.94 -4.79 -10.79
CA ASN A 136 -2.09 -4.79 -9.90
C ASN A 136 -1.75 -4.05 -8.61
N LEU A 137 -2.02 -2.74 -8.64
CA LEU A 137 -1.85 -1.84 -7.51
C LEU A 137 -3.15 -1.10 -7.27
N ARG A 138 -3.75 -1.27 -6.09
CA ARG A 138 -5.04 -0.69 -5.73
C ARG A 138 -4.93 0.11 -4.43
N ALA A 139 -5.66 1.21 -4.35
CA ALA A 139 -5.73 2.02 -3.14
C ALA A 139 -7.08 1.82 -2.46
N TYR A 140 -7.06 1.60 -1.15
CA TYR A 140 -8.25 1.43 -0.34
C TYR A 140 -8.21 2.36 0.87
N ARG A 141 -9.40 2.75 1.31
CA ARG A 141 -9.64 3.37 2.62
C ARG A 141 -10.84 2.73 3.29
N LEU A 142 -10.94 2.81 4.62
CA LEU A 142 -12.18 2.43 5.29
C LEU A 142 -13.26 3.46 4.98
N SER A 143 -14.50 2.99 4.82
CA SER A 143 -15.62 3.90 4.63
C SER A 143 -15.89 4.69 5.93
N PRO A 144 -16.38 5.94 5.82
CA PRO A 144 -16.74 6.73 6.99
C PRO A 144 -17.79 6.05 7.89
N GLN A 145 -18.74 5.33 7.28
CA GLN A 145 -19.78 4.59 7.98
C GLN A 145 -19.19 3.43 8.79
N PHE A 146 -18.26 2.68 8.20
CA PHE A 146 -17.58 1.58 8.89
C PHE A 146 -16.70 2.09 10.03
N ILE A 147 -15.99 3.22 9.85
CA ILE A 147 -15.18 3.82 10.92
C ILE A 147 -16.04 4.21 12.13
N ALA A 148 -17.21 4.81 11.89
CA ALA A 148 -18.13 5.18 12.97
C ALA A 148 -18.62 3.95 13.74
N ALA A 149 -19.05 2.90 13.03
CA ALA A 149 -19.48 1.65 13.66
C ALA A 149 -18.33 0.93 14.40
N TYR A 150 -17.12 0.94 13.83
CA TYR A 150 -15.93 0.34 14.44
C TYR A 150 -15.51 1.07 15.73
N LYS A 151 -15.68 2.39 15.79
CA LYS A 151 -15.46 3.19 17.02
C LYS A 151 -16.43 2.82 18.14
N GLU A 152 -17.68 2.53 17.81
CA GLU A 152 -18.70 2.15 18.79
C GLU A 152 -18.49 0.75 19.36
N GLY A 153 -17.74 -0.12 18.65
CA GLY A 153 -17.40 -1.48 19.08
C GLY A 153 -18.61 -2.43 19.18
N LYS A 154 -19.78 -2.02 18.70
CA LYS A 154 -21.03 -2.78 18.77
C LYS A 154 -21.31 -3.43 17.41
N PHE A 155 -20.72 -4.58 17.16
CA PHE A 155 -21.06 -5.43 16.01
C PHE A 155 -22.10 -6.50 16.41
N THR A 156 -23.29 -6.06 16.81
CA THR A 156 -24.43 -6.94 17.07
C THR A 156 -25.32 -7.05 15.83
N THR A 157 -26.14 -8.10 15.74
CA THR A 157 -27.10 -8.26 14.63
C THR A 157 -28.03 -7.05 14.50
N GLU A 158 -28.47 -6.51 15.63
CA GLU A 158 -29.33 -5.32 15.68
C GLU A 158 -28.62 -4.04 15.21
N SER A 159 -27.35 -3.84 15.56
CA SER A 159 -26.61 -2.64 15.13
C SER A 159 -26.26 -2.71 13.64
N LEU A 160 -25.95 -3.90 13.12
CA LEU A 160 -25.73 -4.11 11.69
C LEU A 160 -27.01 -3.90 10.88
N GLN A 161 -28.16 -4.37 11.37
CA GLN A 161 -29.45 -4.12 10.73
C GLN A 161 -29.82 -2.63 10.72
N LYS A 162 -29.54 -1.91 11.82
CA LYS A 162 -29.82 -0.46 11.92
C LYS A 162 -28.86 0.38 11.08
N SER A 163 -27.58 0.02 11.02
CA SER A 163 -26.56 0.75 10.25
C SER A 163 -26.61 0.43 8.75
N GLY A 164 -27.17 -0.71 8.36
CA GLY A 164 -27.27 -1.14 6.96
C GLY A 164 -25.92 -1.51 6.32
N LEU A 165 -24.86 -1.64 7.12
CA LEU A 165 -23.50 -1.93 6.66
C LEU A 165 -23.42 -3.31 5.98
N ARG A 166 -22.94 -3.32 4.74
CA ARG A 166 -22.67 -4.56 3.99
C ARG A 166 -21.17 -4.79 3.86
N TYR A 167 -20.78 -5.99 3.44
CA TYR A 167 -19.37 -6.32 3.21
C TYR A 167 -18.69 -5.41 2.16
N GLN A 168 -19.46 -4.88 1.21
CA GLN A 168 -18.99 -3.95 0.18
C GLN A 168 -18.66 -2.56 0.74
N ASP A 169 -19.27 -2.21 1.87
CA ASP A 169 -19.14 -0.87 2.48
C ASP A 169 -17.96 -0.79 3.44
N ILE A 170 -17.20 -1.86 3.65
CA ILE A 170 -16.03 -1.85 4.55
C ILE A 170 -14.92 -0.99 3.95
N PHE A 171 -14.53 -1.29 2.70
CA PHE A 171 -13.47 -0.59 1.98
C PHE A 171 -14.04 0.21 0.81
N THR A 172 -13.58 1.45 0.66
CA THR A 172 -13.77 2.25 -0.53
C THR A 172 -12.50 2.24 -1.36
N GLU A 173 -12.58 1.77 -2.60
CA GLU A 173 -11.47 1.83 -3.56
C GLU A 173 -11.30 3.27 -4.07
N LEU A 174 -10.05 3.71 -4.19
CA LEU A 174 -9.68 5.03 -4.69
C LEU A 174 -8.95 4.90 -6.03
N PRO A 175 -9.16 5.81 -6.99
CA PRO A 175 -8.44 5.79 -8.24
C PRO A 175 -6.95 6.08 -8.01
N VAL A 176 -6.09 5.26 -8.63
CA VAL A 176 -4.63 5.41 -8.56
C VAL A 176 -4.12 5.88 -9.91
N VAL A 177 -3.39 6.99 -9.92
CA VAL A 177 -2.71 7.53 -11.11
C VAL A 177 -1.22 7.56 -10.83
N VAL A 178 -0.43 6.93 -11.70
CA VAL A 178 1.03 6.96 -11.61
C VAL A 178 1.55 8.17 -12.36
N TYR A 179 2.19 9.08 -11.63
CA TYR A 179 2.81 10.27 -12.19
C TYR A 179 4.34 10.16 -12.19
N ASN A 180 4.97 10.56 -13.30
CA ASN A 180 6.42 10.61 -13.44
C ASN A 180 6.85 12.05 -13.73
N SER A 181 7.96 12.50 -13.14
CA SER A 181 8.57 13.76 -13.53
C SER A 181 9.23 13.65 -14.91
N HIS A 182 9.36 14.76 -15.63
CA HIS A 182 10.01 14.79 -16.94
C HIS A 182 11.45 14.26 -16.91
N LEU A 183 12.18 14.50 -15.83
CA LEU A 183 13.53 13.96 -15.64
C LEU A 183 13.52 12.44 -15.50
N LEU A 184 12.57 11.89 -14.74
CA LEU A 184 12.42 10.44 -14.61
C LEU A 184 12.03 9.81 -15.95
N THR A 185 11.11 10.43 -16.69
CA THR A 185 10.74 9.98 -18.04
C THR A 185 11.94 9.98 -18.98
N SER A 186 12.75 11.04 -18.95
CA SER A 186 14.00 11.13 -19.75
C SER A 186 14.99 10.03 -19.38
N PHE A 187 15.14 9.74 -18.08
CA PHE A 187 15.97 8.64 -17.60
C PHE A 187 15.44 7.27 -18.05
N LEU A 188 14.13 7.06 -18.04
CA LEU A 188 13.53 5.81 -18.54
C LEU A 188 13.78 5.62 -20.04
N HIS A 189 13.86 6.68 -20.83
CA HIS A 189 14.23 6.61 -22.25
C HIS A 189 15.70 6.25 -22.49
N GLN A 190 16.58 6.41 -21.50
CA GLN A 190 17.98 5.98 -21.59
C GLN A 190 18.19 4.50 -21.29
N LEU A 191 17.17 3.81 -20.74
CA LEU A 191 17.28 2.38 -20.49
C LEU A 191 17.41 1.61 -21.81
N PRO A 192 18.31 0.61 -21.88
CA PRO A 192 18.49 -0.18 -23.09
C PRO A 192 17.17 -0.79 -23.52
N THR A 193 16.66 -0.37 -24.67
CA THR A 193 15.49 -0.99 -25.29
C THR A 193 15.98 -2.04 -26.29
N PRO A 194 15.31 -3.20 -26.38
CA PRO A 194 15.60 -4.12 -27.48
C PRO A 194 15.37 -3.39 -28.80
N PRO A 195 16.18 -3.68 -29.84
CA PRO A 195 16.03 -3.03 -31.13
C PRO A 195 14.58 -3.20 -31.63
N PRO A 196 14.01 -2.17 -32.29
CA PRO A 196 12.65 -2.23 -32.77
C PRO A 196 12.48 -3.44 -33.70
N SER A 197 11.55 -4.33 -33.38
CA SER A 197 11.30 -5.53 -34.21
C SER A 197 10.63 -5.20 -35.55
N LYS A 198 10.12 -3.96 -35.70
CA LYS A 198 9.50 -3.46 -36.92
C LYS A 198 10.54 -2.64 -37.69
N ALA A 199 10.62 -2.87 -38.99
CA ALA A 199 11.43 -2.06 -39.88
C ALA A 199 11.04 -0.58 -39.74
N LEU A 200 12.03 0.28 -39.51
CA LEU A 200 11.83 1.72 -39.43
C LEU A 200 11.47 2.22 -40.84
N ASN A 201 10.34 2.92 -40.97
CA ASN A 201 9.99 3.62 -42.21
C ASN A 201 10.90 4.84 -42.31
N PHE A 202 11.98 4.70 -43.08
CA PHE A 202 12.81 5.84 -43.45
C PHE A 202 12.05 6.70 -44.48
N PRO A 203 12.13 8.05 -44.38
CA PRO A 203 11.59 8.91 -45.41
C PRO A 203 12.26 8.62 -46.76
N PRO A 204 11.54 8.72 -47.89
CA PRO A 204 11.99 8.30 -49.22
C PRO A 204 13.08 9.18 -49.86
N SER A 205 13.72 10.06 -49.09
CA SER A 205 14.78 10.96 -49.56
C SER A 205 16.09 10.69 -48.82
N LEU A 206 16.87 9.77 -49.38
CA LEU A 206 18.33 9.63 -49.22
C LEU A 206 18.92 9.56 -50.62
#